data_AF-L1KZ72-F1
#
_entry.id   AF-L1KZ72-F1
#
_cell.length_a   1.000
_cell.length_b   1.000
_cell.length_c   1.000
_cell.angle_alpha   90.00
_cell.angle_beta   90.00
_cell.angle_gamma   90.00
#
_symmetry.space_group_name_H-M   'P 1'
#
loop_
_entity.id
_entity.type
_entity.pdbx_description
1 polymer ?
#
loop_
_entity_poly.entity_id
_entity_poly.type
_entity_poly.pdbx_seq_one_letter_code
_entity_poly.pdbx_strand_id
1 'polypeptide(L)'
;MACVGAAAARSWSPGAADRPCPAQPARAPTAVHARSDEVALGAIRTLRRAGLRIPEDISVIGIDDHPVAEPTDLTTVRRPVREEGEPAGRMLLSIPRGEETDHDVVVPTQLVIRGSTAPLRS
;
A
#
# COMPACT_ATOMS: atom_id res chain seq x y z
N MET A 1 -20.66 12.23 17.95
CA MET A 1 -19.80 11.76 19.06
C MET A 1 -19.67 10.24 18.93
N ALA A 2 -18.45 9.79 18.61
CA ALA A 2 -17.93 8.41 18.55
C ALA A 2 -18.60 7.36 17.63
N CYS A 3 -17.93 7.06 16.50
CA CYS A 3 -17.54 5.70 16.10
C CYS A 3 -16.58 5.74 14.90
N VAL A 4 -15.27 5.81 15.19
CA VAL A 4 -14.22 5.48 14.21
C VAL A 4 -13.70 4.10 14.60
N GLY A 5 -14.32 3.07 14.03
CA GLY A 5 -13.90 1.68 14.21
C GLY A 5 -12.81 1.32 13.22
N ALA A 6 -11.57 1.68 13.53
CA ALA A 6 -10.39 1.13 12.89
C ALA A 6 -10.29 -0.37 13.21
N ALA A 7 -10.57 -1.25 12.26
CA ALA A 7 -10.34 -2.68 12.41
C ALA A 7 -10.00 -3.34 11.07
N ALA A 8 -8.70 -3.40 10.73
CA ALA A 8 -8.06 -4.59 10.13
C ALA A 8 -6.56 -4.36 9.85
N ALA A 9 -5.81 -3.84 10.84
CA ALA A 9 -4.39 -4.16 10.94
C ALA A 9 -4.29 -5.33 11.94
N ARG A 10 -4.36 -6.58 11.46
CA ARG A 10 -4.02 -7.75 12.29
C ARG A 10 -2.97 -8.57 11.57
N SER A 11 -1.94 -8.93 12.31
CA SER A 11 -0.82 -9.77 11.90
C SER A 11 -1.32 -11.03 11.19
N TRP A 12 -0.82 -11.23 9.97
CA TRP A 12 -0.98 -12.50 9.27
C TRP A 12 -0.35 -13.62 10.12
N SER A 13 -1.11 -14.67 10.40
CA SER A 13 -0.65 -15.88 11.09
C SER A 13 -0.94 -17.10 10.20
N PRO A 14 -0.04 -18.09 10.11
CA PRO A 14 -0.34 -19.35 9.44
C PRO A 14 -1.57 -20.00 10.10
N GLY A 15 -2.59 -20.35 9.33
CA GLY A 15 -3.84 -20.96 9.84
C GLY A 15 -5.05 -20.01 9.97
N ALA A 16 -4.95 -18.74 9.55
CA ALA A 16 -6.09 -17.81 9.56
C ALA A 16 -7.18 -18.10 8.51
N ALA A 17 -6.99 -19.11 7.64
CA ALA A 17 -7.90 -19.40 6.52
C ALA A 17 -9.27 -19.97 6.94
N ASP A 18 -9.40 -20.56 8.13
CA ASP A 18 -10.62 -21.24 8.60
C ASP A 18 -11.46 -20.41 9.59
N ARG A 19 -11.08 -19.16 9.87
CA ARG A 19 -11.88 -18.32 10.76
C ARG A 19 -13.03 -17.70 9.97
N PRO A 20 -14.31 -17.88 10.38
CA PRO A 20 -15.41 -17.18 9.75
C PRO A 20 -15.14 -15.69 9.78
N CYS A 21 -15.20 -15.06 8.61
CA CYS A 21 -14.96 -13.63 8.44
C CYS A 21 -15.92 -12.87 9.38
N PRO A 22 -15.42 -12.03 10.31
CA PRO A 22 -16.29 -11.25 11.17
C PRO A 22 -17.16 -10.36 10.27
N ALA A 23 -18.48 -10.52 10.39
CA ALA A 23 -19.55 -9.80 9.68
C ALA A 23 -19.16 -9.30 8.28
N GLN A 24 -19.59 -10.03 7.24
CA GLN A 24 -19.45 -9.56 5.86
C GLN A 24 -19.96 -8.10 5.76
N PRO A 25 -19.16 -7.17 5.23
CA PRO A 25 -19.61 -5.80 5.05
C PRO A 25 -20.87 -5.81 4.18
N ALA A 26 -21.83 -4.92 4.49
CA ALA A 26 -23.10 -4.81 3.75
C ALA A 26 -22.91 -4.57 2.25
N ARG A 27 -21.73 -4.09 1.84
CA ARG A 27 -21.30 -3.95 0.45
C ARG A 27 -19.88 -4.46 0.29
N ALA A 28 -19.62 -5.19 -0.80
CA ALA A 28 -18.27 -5.60 -1.17
C ALA A 28 -17.37 -4.36 -1.40
N PRO A 29 -16.08 -4.43 -1.04
CA PRO A 29 -15.13 -3.35 -1.30
C PRO A 29 -14.93 -3.15 -2.80
N THR A 30 -14.80 -1.90 -3.23
CA THR A 30 -14.56 -1.53 -4.63
C THR A 30 -13.08 -1.28 -4.94
N ALA A 31 -12.24 -1.24 -3.91
CA ALA A 31 -10.80 -1.07 -4.04
C ALA A 31 -10.02 -1.74 -2.90
N VAL A 32 -8.76 -2.10 -3.18
CA VAL A 32 -7.76 -2.57 -2.21
C VAL A 32 -6.58 -1.63 -2.22
N HIS A 33 -6.20 -1.16 -1.03
CA HIS A 33 -4.93 -0.47 -0.81
C HIS A 33 -3.96 -1.43 -0.12
N ALA A 34 -2.91 -1.82 -0.84
CA ALA A 34 -1.89 -2.74 -0.35
C ALA A 34 -0.68 -1.97 0.19
N ARG A 35 -0.05 -2.52 1.24
CA ARG A 35 1.08 -1.88 1.94
C ARG A 35 2.40 -1.91 1.14
N SER A 36 2.48 -2.73 0.10
CA SER A 36 3.61 -2.79 -0.84
C SER A 36 3.15 -3.33 -2.19
N ASP A 37 3.96 -3.16 -3.22
CA ASP A 37 3.70 -3.67 -4.57
C ASP A 37 3.59 -5.20 -4.60
N GLU A 38 4.40 -5.94 -3.83
CA GLU A 38 4.34 -7.40 -3.77
C GLU A 38 3.03 -7.88 -3.13
N VAL A 39 2.58 -7.20 -2.08
CA VAL A 39 1.27 -7.48 -1.46
C VAL A 39 0.15 -7.15 -2.43
N ALA A 40 0.27 -6.06 -3.19
CA ALA A 40 -0.71 -5.68 -4.22
C ALA A 40 -0.83 -6.76 -5.31
N LEU A 41 0.30 -7.29 -5.78
CA LEU A 41 0.34 -8.37 -6.77
C LEU A 41 -0.23 -9.68 -6.23
N GLY A 42 0.03 -9.99 -4.96
CA GLY A 42 -0.60 -11.12 -4.26
C GLY A 42 -2.13 -10.96 -4.18
N ALA A 43 -2.62 -9.74 -3.90
CA ALA A 43 -4.04 -9.42 -3.92
C ALA A 43 -4.62 -9.56 -5.34
N ILE A 44 -3.99 -8.99 -6.36
CA ILE A 44 -4.38 -9.11 -7.78
C ILE A 44 -4.54 -10.58 -8.17
N ARG A 45 -3.55 -11.42 -7.84
CA ARG A 45 -3.59 -12.86 -8.11
C ARG A 45 -4.75 -13.55 -7.41
N THR A 46 -5.04 -13.17 -6.17
CA THR A 46 -6.11 -13.76 -5.37
C THR A 46 -7.49 -13.36 -5.87
N LEU A 47 -7.68 -12.08 -6.19
CA LEU A 47 -8.92 -11.53 -6.75
C LEU A 47 -9.23 -12.14 -8.12
N ARG A 48 -8.23 -12.25 -9.00
CA ARG A 48 -8.37 -12.93 -10.30
C ARG A 48 -8.79 -14.40 -10.14
N ARG A 49 -8.24 -15.12 -9.15
CA ARG A 49 -8.64 -16.51 -8.83
C ARG A 49 -10.06 -16.62 -8.29
N ALA A 50 -10.56 -15.57 -7.63
CA ALA A 50 -11.94 -15.45 -7.19
C ALA A 50 -12.89 -15.01 -8.34
N GLY A 51 -12.38 -14.85 -9.57
CA GLY A 51 -13.17 -14.46 -10.73
C GLY A 51 -13.42 -12.96 -10.88
N LEU A 52 -12.77 -12.12 -10.06
CA LEU A 52 -12.90 -10.66 -10.14
C LEU A 52 -11.90 -10.09 -11.17
N ARG A 53 -12.38 -9.12 -11.96
CA ARG A 53 -11.57 -8.38 -12.93
C ARG A 53 -10.98 -7.12 -12.30
N ILE A 54 -9.80 -6.76 -12.78
CA ILE A 54 -9.04 -5.60 -12.31
C ILE A 54 -8.67 -4.79 -13.55
N PRO A 55 -9.08 -3.51 -13.63
CA PRO A 55 -9.67 -2.69 -12.56
C PRO A 55 -11.22 -2.68 -12.51
N GLU A 56 -11.91 -3.46 -13.34
CA GLU A 56 -13.34 -3.28 -13.61
C GLU A 56 -14.26 -3.62 -12.43
N ASP A 57 -13.98 -4.70 -11.72
CA ASP A 57 -14.80 -5.13 -10.58
C ASP A 57 -14.21 -4.61 -9.26
N ILE A 58 -12.88 -4.50 -9.20
CA ILE A 58 -12.14 -3.99 -8.05
C ILE A 58 -10.83 -3.33 -8.47
N SER A 59 -10.59 -2.13 -7.96
CA SER A 59 -9.31 -1.42 -8.13
C SER A 59 -8.26 -1.92 -7.12
N VAL A 60 -6.98 -1.93 -7.49
CA VAL A 60 -5.88 -2.25 -6.59
C VAL A 60 -4.78 -1.21 -6.71
N ILE A 61 -4.31 -0.68 -5.58
CA ILE A 61 -3.18 0.24 -5.50
C ILE A 61 -2.11 -0.34 -4.56
N GLY A 62 -0.84 -0.23 -4.96
CA GLY A 62 0.33 -0.58 -4.17
C GLY A 62 1.05 0.62 -3.54
N ILE A 63 2.21 0.34 -2.96
CA ILE A 63 3.19 1.32 -2.46
C ILE A 63 4.56 0.79 -2.86
N ASP A 64 5.47 1.71 -3.22
CA ASP A 64 6.92 1.58 -3.48
C ASP A 64 7.31 2.02 -4.89
N ASP A 65 6.57 1.60 -5.92
CA ASP A 65 6.97 1.69 -7.34
C ASP A 65 8.25 0.91 -7.63
N HIS A 66 8.33 -0.32 -7.08
CA HIS A 66 9.38 -1.27 -7.40
C HIS A 66 9.35 -1.63 -8.90
N PRO A 67 10.46 -2.12 -9.49
CA PRO A 67 10.54 -2.46 -10.91
C PRO A 67 9.48 -3.46 -11.41
N VAL A 68 8.81 -4.18 -10.50
CA VAL A 68 7.70 -5.08 -10.83
C VAL A 68 6.40 -4.33 -11.15
N ALA A 69 6.23 -3.10 -10.68
CA ALA A 69 4.98 -2.35 -10.81
C ALA A 69 4.68 -1.94 -12.25
N GLU A 70 5.69 -1.52 -13.02
CA GLU A 70 5.55 -1.14 -14.42
C GLU A 70 5.08 -2.29 -15.33
N PRO A 71 5.78 -3.45 -15.41
CA PRO A 71 5.36 -4.55 -16.28
C PRO A 71 4.05 -5.22 -15.87
N THR A 72 3.57 -4.96 -14.65
CA THR A 72 2.29 -5.48 -14.15
C THR A 72 1.16 -4.44 -14.22
N ASP A 73 1.45 -3.25 -14.74
CA ASP A 73 0.51 -2.14 -14.88
C ASP A 73 -0.14 -1.73 -13.55
N LEU A 74 0.62 -1.85 -12.45
CA LEU A 74 0.17 -1.56 -11.09
C LEU A 74 0.25 -0.06 -10.79
N THR A 75 -0.90 0.53 -10.45
CA THR A 75 -0.98 1.86 -9.82
C THR A 75 -0.38 1.77 -8.42
N THR A 76 0.51 2.70 -8.08
CA THR A 76 1.26 2.65 -6.81
C THR A 76 1.70 4.04 -6.37
N VAL A 77 1.96 4.20 -5.08
CA VAL A 77 2.62 5.41 -4.54
C VAL A 77 4.13 5.17 -4.52
N ARG A 78 4.87 5.90 -5.36
CA ARG A 78 6.33 5.85 -5.43
C ARG A 78 6.94 6.38 -4.14
N ARG A 79 7.82 5.58 -3.54
CA ARG A 79 8.68 6.00 -2.43
C ARG A 79 10.08 6.36 -2.94
N PRO A 80 10.53 7.61 -2.80
CA PRO A 80 11.84 8.03 -3.26
C PRO A 80 12.92 7.63 -2.26
N VAL A 81 13.23 6.33 -2.18
CA VAL A 81 14.13 5.73 -1.17
C VAL A 81 15.50 6.40 -1.06
N ARG A 82 16.02 6.96 -2.18
CA ARG A 82 17.27 7.71 -2.18
C ARG A 82 17.15 9.05 -1.47
N GLU A 83 16.06 9.76 -1.73
CA GLU A 83 15.76 11.08 -1.14
C GLU A 83 15.35 10.95 0.33
N GLU A 84 14.82 9.79 0.74
CA GLU A 84 14.63 9.42 2.15
C GLU A 84 15.96 9.09 2.85
N GLY A 85 16.83 8.31 2.18
CA GLY A 85 18.07 7.81 2.77
C GLY A 85 19.14 8.90 2.95
N GLU A 86 19.21 9.89 2.06
CA GLU A 86 20.20 10.99 2.15
C GLU A 86 20.07 11.82 3.44
N PRO A 87 18.92 12.42 3.79
CA PRO A 87 18.75 13.15 5.05
C PRO A 87 18.91 12.23 6.26
N ALA A 88 18.40 10.99 6.21
CA ALA A 88 18.57 10.03 7.30
C ALA A 88 20.06 9.71 7.58
N GLY A 89 20.85 9.51 6.53
CA GLY A 89 22.30 9.29 6.64
C GLY A 89 23.03 10.52 7.18
N ARG A 90 22.65 11.73 6.76
CA ARG A 90 23.19 12.98 7.31
C ARG A 90 22.91 13.12 8.81
N MET A 91 21.67 12.85 9.24
CA MET A 91 21.30 12.88 10.66
C MET A 91 22.07 11.84 11.48
N LEU A 92 22.30 10.65 10.94
CA LEU A 92 23.10 9.64 11.65
C LEU A 92 24.55 10.10 11.87
N LEU A 93 25.14 10.78 10.88
CA LEU A 93 26.52 11.26 10.93
C LEU A 93 26.70 12.53 11.77
N SER A 94 25.64 13.31 12.01
CA SER A 94 25.66 14.52 12.84
C SER A 94 25.71 14.21 14.35
N ILE A 95 25.09 13.11 14.77
CA ILE A 95 25.04 12.65 16.17
C ILE A 95 26.41 12.63 16.87
N PRO A 96 27.45 11.94 16.36
CA PRO A 96 28.75 11.90 17.04
C PRO A 96 29.48 13.26 17.03
N ARG A 97 29.04 14.22 16.21
CA ARG A 97 29.62 15.56 16.10
C ARG A 97 28.94 16.57 17.01
N GLY A 98 27.82 16.21 17.64
CA GLY A 98 27.00 17.14 18.40
C GLY A 98 26.36 18.23 17.53
N GLU A 99 26.19 17.96 16.23
CA GLU A 99 25.56 18.87 15.28
C GLU A 99 24.02 18.80 15.43
N GLU A 100 23.36 19.96 15.50
CA GLU A 100 21.90 20.02 15.42
C GLU A 100 21.44 19.76 13.98
N THR A 101 20.44 18.90 13.83
CA THR A 101 19.80 18.59 12.54
C THR A 101 18.30 18.54 12.72
N ASP A 102 17.54 18.95 11.70
CA ASP A 102 16.09 18.76 11.68
C ASP A 102 15.74 17.29 11.95
N HIS A 103 14.84 17.06 12.89
CA HIS A 103 14.43 15.71 13.29
C HIS A 103 13.30 15.16 12.39
N ASP A 104 12.58 16.06 11.72
CA ASP A 104 11.41 15.74 10.91
C ASP A 104 11.63 16.23 9.48
N VAL A 105 12.01 15.31 8.59
CA VAL A 105 12.12 15.56 7.15
C VAL A 105 10.99 14.85 6.42
N VAL A 106 10.13 15.62 5.74
CA VAL A 106 9.08 15.09 4.88
C VAL A 106 9.59 15.04 3.44
N VAL A 107 9.69 13.84 2.89
CA VAL A 107 10.11 13.65 1.49
C VAL A 107 8.86 13.51 0.61
N PRO A 108 8.73 14.30 -0.49
CA PRO A 108 7.56 14.22 -1.37
C PRO A 108 7.43 12.86 -2.06
N THR A 109 6.25 12.26 -1.99
CA THR A 109 5.90 11.03 -2.73
C THR A 109 5.08 11.34 -3.97
N GLN A 110 5.07 10.43 -4.95
CA GLN A 110 4.28 10.58 -6.19
C GLN A 110 3.32 9.42 -6.39
N LEU A 111 2.06 9.71 -6.70
CA LEU A 111 1.12 8.69 -7.20
C LEU A 111 1.45 8.39 -8.68
N VAL A 112 1.78 7.14 -8.97
CA VAL A 112 2.00 6.64 -10.33
C VAL A 112 0.77 5.87 -10.76
N ILE A 113 -0.05 6.50 -11.61
CA ILE A 113 -1.31 5.93 -12.11
C ILE A 113 -1.02 5.00 -13.29
N ARG A 114 -1.56 3.78 -13.23
CA ARG A 114 -1.45 2.73 -14.24
C ARG A 114 -2.81 2.00 -14.39
N GLY A 115 -2.83 0.83 -15.03
CA GLY A 115 -4.07 0.09 -15.35
C GLY A 115 -4.76 -0.65 -14.20
N SER A 116 -4.17 -0.75 -13.00
CA SER A 116 -4.82 -1.48 -11.90
C SER A 116 -5.90 -0.69 -11.14
N THR A 117 -6.19 0.56 -11.52
CA THR A 117 -7.20 1.41 -10.88
C THR A 117 -8.10 2.10 -11.90
N ALA A 118 -9.40 2.23 -11.59
CA ALA A 118 -10.36 2.97 -12.40
C ALA A 118 -11.45 3.62 -11.53
N PRO A 119 -12.19 4.63 -12.05
CA PRO A 119 -13.37 5.15 -11.38
C PRO A 119 -14.41 4.07 -11.09
N LEU A 120 -15.11 4.19 -9.96
CA LEU A 120 -16.23 3.31 -9.66
C LEU A 120 -17.35 3.52 -10.69
N ARG A 121 -17.81 2.43 -11.31
CA ARG A 121 -18.98 2.47 -12.18
C ARG A 121 -20.25 2.60 -11.32
N SER A 122 -21.08 3.60 -11.61
CA SER A 122 -22.37 3.86 -10.97
C SER A 122 -23.43 2.84 -11.37
#